data_AF-A0A0M9YTS4-F1
#
_entry.id   AF-A0A0M9YTS4-F1
#
_cell.length_a   1.000
_cell.length_b   1.000
_cell.length_c   1.000
_cell.angle_alpha   90.00
_cell.angle_beta   90.00
_cell.angle_gamma   90.00
#
_symmetry.space_group_name_H-M   'P 1'
#
loop_
_entity.id
_entity.type
_entity.pdbx_description
1 polymer ?
#
loop_
_entity_poly.entity_id
_entity_poly.type
_entity_poly.pdbx_seq_one_letter_code
_entity_poly.pdbx_strand_id
1 'polypeptide(L)' 'MQNGTDLYALDVDGASFVKACGGPCTEGCVTLARIGDDAWALGDSKRPDAQPLRFTTAELDAAGIDPARFGLSV' A
#
# COMPACT_ATOMS: atom_id res chain seq x y z
N MET A 1 -21.78 -3.00 -8.85
CA MET A 1 -20.56 -2.44 -8.21
C MET A 1 -20.71 -2.76 -6.73
N GLN A 2 -19.79 -3.54 -6.16
CA GLN A 2 -19.90 -3.94 -4.75
C GLN A 2 -19.79 -2.67 -3.88
N ASN A 3 -20.61 -2.56 -2.83
CA ASN A 3 -20.54 -1.47 -1.85
C ASN A 3 -19.22 -1.61 -1.05
N GLY A 4 -18.10 -1.25 -1.67
CA GLY A 4 -16.80 -1.20 -1.03
C GLY A 4 -16.67 0.06 -0.18
N THR A 5 -15.93 -0.05 0.92
CA THR A 5 -15.44 1.10 1.68
C THR A 5 -14.83 2.13 0.73
N ASP A 6 -15.21 3.40 0.84
CA ASP A 6 -14.54 4.47 0.11
C ASP A 6 -13.12 4.65 0.68
N LEU A 7 -12.16 3.98 0.04
CA LEU A 7 -10.77 3.98 0.50
C LEU A 7 -10.12 5.36 0.42
N TYR A 8 -10.64 6.25 -0.43
CA TYR A 8 -10.12 7.60 -0.59
C TYR A 8 -10.68 8.59 0.44
N ALA A 9 -11.73 8.21 1.17
CA ALA A 9 -12.21 8.94 2.33
C ALA A 9 -11.38 8.68 3.60
N LEU A 10 -10.50 7.67 3.60
CA LEU A 10 -9.62 7.35 4.72
C LEU A 10 -8.42 8.30 4.76
N ASP A 11 -8.07 8.76 5.96
CA ASP A 11 -6.90 9.59 6.17
C ASP A 11 -5.60 8.80 5.91
N VAL A 12 -4.65 9.46 5.25
CA VAL A 12 -3.34 8.90 4.92
C VAL A 12 -2.20 9.73 5.53
N ASP A 13 -2.48 10.94 6.02
CA ASP A 13 -1.44 11.88 6.44
C ASP A 13 -0.74 11.41 7.72
N GLY A 14 -1.45 10.67 8.58
CA GLY A 14 -0.89 10.01 9.77
C GLY A 14 -0.31 8.61 9.52
N ALA A 15 -0.37 8.09 8.30
CA ALA A 15 -0.01 6.70 8.02
C ALA A 15 1.51 6.49 7.98
N SER A 16 1.97 5.39 8.57
CA SER A 16 3.40 5.03 8.59
C SER A 16 3.74 4.15 7.38
N PHE A 17 4.46 4.74 6.42
CA PHE A 17 4.89 4.04 5.21
C PHE A 17 6.17 3.26 5.40
N VAL A 18 6.15 1.98 5.02
CA VAL A 18 7.33 1.11 5.01
C VAL A 18 7.72 0.79 3.58
N LYS A 19 9.02 0.80 3.29
CA LYS A 19 9.57 0.53 1.95
C LYS A 19 9.96 -0.93 1.82
N ALA A 20 9.55 -1.58 0.73
CA ALA A 20 10.10 -2.86 0.32
C ALA A 20 10.52 -2.81 -1.15
N CYS A 21 11.52 -3.61 -1.50
CA CYS A 21 12.10 -3.67 -2.84
C CYS A 21 11.97 -5.09 -3.41
N GLY A 22 11.54 -5.20 -4.66
CA GLY A 22 11.43 -6.47 -5.37
C GLY A 22 12.60 -6.74 -6.31
N GLY A 23 13.01 -8.01 -6.40
CA GLY A 23 14.02 -8.48 -7.35
C GLY A 23 15.47 -8.10 -6.97
N PRO A 24 16.45 -8.40 -7.83
CA PRO A 24 17.86 -8.08 -7.59
C PRO A 24 18.17 -6.58 -7.71
N CYS A 25 17.21 -5.76 -8.11
CA CYS A 25 17.38 -4.34 -8.36
C CYS A 25 16.92 -3.51 -7.15
N THR A 26 17.76 -2.58 -6.69
CA THR A 26 17.43 -1.63 -5.61
C THR A 26 16.50 -0.51 -6.05
N GLU A 27 16.16 -0.44 -7.34
CA GLU A 27 15.27 0.57 -7.91
C GLU A 27 13.81 0.13 -8.00
N GLY A 28 13.51 -1.15 -7.77
CA GLY A 28 12.15 -1.72 -7.87
C GLY A 28 11.39 -1.64 -6.55
N CYS A 29 11.41 -0.50 -5.87
CA CYS A 29 10.84 -0.36 -4.54
C CYS A 29 9.54 0.45 -4.54
N VAL A 30 8.64 0.06 -3.64
CA VAL A 30 7.39 0.75 -3.35
C VAL A 30 7.28 0.96 -1.84
N THR A 31 6.40 1.87 -1.42
CA THR A 31 6.05 2.04 -0.01
C THR A 31 4.63 1.53 0.24
N LEU A 32 4.38 0.99 1.43
CA LEU A 32 3.07 0.50 1.83
C LEU A 32 2.77 0.98 3.26
N ALA A 33 1.53 1.41 3.49
CA ALA A 33 1.01 1.74 4.81
C ALA A 33 -0.39 1.15 5.00
N ARG A 34 -0.70 0.70 6.22
CA ARG A 34 -2.06 0.37 6.61
C ARG A 34 -2.82 1.64 6.96
N ILE A 35 -4.00 1.82 6.39
CA ILE A 35 -4.88 2.99 6.62
C ILE A 35 -6.26 2.60 7.17
N GLY A 36 -6.51 1.30 7.37
CA GLY A 36 -7.72 0.73 7.98
C GLY A 36 -7.66 -0.80 8.04
N ASP A 37 -8.73 -1.43 8.54
CA ASP A 37 -8.74 -2.88 8.79
C ASP A 37 -8.43 -3.72 7.55
N ASP A 38 -8.96 -3.33 6.39
CA ASP A 38 -8.69 -3.95 5.08
C ASP A 38 -8.31 -2.91 4.03
N ALA A 39 -7.60 -1.85 4.45
CA ALA A 39 -7.31 -0.73 3.58
C ALA A 39 -5.83 -0.35 3.66
N TRP A 40 -5.24 -0.20 2.47
CA TRP A 40 -3.81 0.01 2.31
C TRP A 40 -3.54 1.16 1.35
N ALA A 41 -2.50 1.93 1.64
CA ALA A 41 -1.96 2.95 0.75
C ALA A 41 -0.62 2.49 0.18
N LEU A 42 -0.52 2.36 -1.14
CA LEU A 42 0.68 1.99 -1.88
C LEU A 42 1.28 3.22 -2.56
N GLY A 43 2.51 3.57 -2.22
CA GLY A 43 3.23 4.71 -2.77
C GLY A 43 4.38 4.33 -3.70
N ASP A 44 4.69 5.22 -4.64
CA ASP A 44 5.88 5.13 -5.49
C ASP A 44 7.08 5.71 -4.72
N SER A 45 8.04 4.85 -4.36
CA SER A 45 9.23 5.29 -3.61
C SER A 45 10.12 6.27 -4.39
N LYS A 46 9.95 6.40 -5.72
CA LYS A 46 10.64 7.38 -6.58
C LYS A 46 9.87 8.70 -6.70
N ARG A 47 8.62 8.76 -6.26
CA ARG A 47 7.74 9.93 -6.29
C ARG A 47 7.04 10.11 -4.95
N PRO A 48 7.77 10.49 -3.88
CA PRO A 48 7.21 10.58 -2.53
C PRO A 48 6.07 11.59 -2.40
N ASP A 49 6.02 12.61 -3.26
CA ASP A 49 4.97 13.64 -3.25
C ASP A 49 3.73 13.23 -4.07
N ALA A 50 3.79 12.10 -4.79
CA ALA A 50 2.63 11.60 -5.53
C ALA A 50 1.63 10.98 -4.57
N GLN A 51 0.34 11.24 -4.82
CA GLN A 51 -0.72 10.68 -4.00
C GLN A 51 -0.74 9.14 -4.13
N PRO A 52 -0.73 8.39 -3.01
CA PRO A 52 -0.65 6.93 -3.07
C PRO A 52 -1.93 6.31 -3.65
N LEU A 53 -1.82 5.13 -4.24
CA LEU A 53 -3.00 4.35 -4.63
C LEU A 53 -3.56 3.62 -3.42
N ARG A 54 -4.88 3.44 -3.38
CA ARG A 54 -5.52 2.68 -2.30
C ARG A 54 -6.03 1.34 -2.79
N PHE A 55 -5.85 0.34 -1.95
CA PHE A 55 -6.23 -1.03 -2.23
C PHE A 55 -6.85 -1.65 -0.99
N THR A 56 -7.80 -2.55 -1.23
CA THR A 56 -8.21 -3.53 -0.23
C THR A 56 -7.13 -4.62 -0.08
N THR A 57 -7.17 -5.37 1.02
CA THR A 57 -6.32 -6.56 1.20
C THR A 57 -6.47 -7.54 0.03
N ALA A 58 -7.71 -7.79 -0.42
CA ALA A 58 -7.98 -8.69 -1.54
C ALA A 58 -7.43 -8.19 -2.88
N GLU A 59 -7.45 -6.88 -3.12
CA GLU A 59 -6.87 -6.28 -4.34
C GLU A 59 -5.34 -6.30 -4.31
N LEU A 60 -4.71 -6.08 -3.15
CA LEU A 60 -3.25 -6.24 -3.00
C LEU A 60 -2.82 -7.67 -3.27
N ASP A 61 -3.53 -8.65 -2.69
CA ASP A 61 -3.25 -10.08 -2.89
C ASP A 61 -3.38 -10.46 -4.37
N ALA A 62 -4.44 -9.98 -5.04
CA ALA A 62 -4.62 -10.19 -6.48
C ALA A 62 -3.51 -9.54 -7.32
N ALA A 63 -2.91 -8.44 -6.84
CA ALA A 63 -1.74 -7.81 -7.44
C ALA A 63 -0.40 -8.50 -7.07
N GLY A 64 -0.43 -9.53 -6.21
CA GLY A 64 0.76 -10.24 -5.74
C GLY A 64 1.61 -9.47 -4.72
N ILE A 65 1.01 -8.48 -4.06
CA ILE A 65 1.66 -7.65 -3.03
C ILE A 65 1.23 -8.15 -1.65
N ASP A 66 2.17 -8.79 -0.95
CA ASP A 66 1.95 -9.29 0.41
C ASP A 66 2.47 -8.28 1.45
N PRO A 67 1.61 -7.70 2.32
CA PRO A 67 2.01 -6.78 3.38
C PRO A 67 3.09 -7.34 4.32
N ALA A 68 3.17 -8.66 4.52
CA ALA A 68 4.19 -9.29 5.36
C ALA A 68 5.61 -9.07 4.81
N ARG A 69 5.77 -8.89 3.49
CA ARG A 69 7.06 -8.54 2.87
C ARG A 69 7.55 -7.13 3.24
N PHE A 70 6.66 -6.30 3.75
CA PHE A 70 6.96 -4.97 4.31
C PHE A 70 7.14 -5.02 5.83
N GLY A 71 7.06 -6.20 6.47
CA GLY A 71 7.06 -6.33 7.93
C GLY A 71 5.76 -5.86 8.58
N LEU A 72 4.69 -5.71 7.80
CA LEU A 72 3.36 -5.32 8.28
C LEU A 72 2.53 -6.58 8.53
N SER A 73 1.76 -6.58 9.62
CA SER A 73 0.79 -7.65 9.90
C SER A 73 -0.58 -7.25 9.34
N VAL A 74 -1.29 -8.23 8.80
CA VAL A 74 -2.68 -8.10 8.34
C VAL A 74 -3.62 -8.18 9.55
#